data_AF-A0A094L562-F1
#
_entry.id   AF-A0A094L562-F1
#
_cell.length_a   1.000
_cell.length_b   1.000
_cell.length_c   1.000
_cell.angle_alpha   90.00
_cell.angle_beta   90.00
_cell.angle_gamma   90.00
#
_symmetry.space_group_name_H-M   'P 1'
#
loop_
_entity.id
_entity.type
_entity.pdbx_description
1 polymer ?
#
loop_
_entity_poly.entity_id
_entity_poly.type
_entity_poly.pdbx_seq_one_letter_code
_entity_poly.pdbx_strand_id
1 'polypeptide(L)' 'AAIDFLLLAQGHGCEEFEGMCCMNLSDHSESIHMAIKRLNENAKQLRV' A
#
# COMPACT_ATOMS: atom_id res chain seq x y z
N ALA A 1 -9.31 2.58 2.15
CA ALA A 1 -10.19 2.54 3.34
C ALA A 1 -10.36 3.91 4.00
N ALA A 2 -9.30 4.52 4.56
CA ALA A 2 -9.43 5.83 5.25
C ALA A 2 -9.74 6.99 4.29
N ILE A 3 -9.12 7.00 3.11
CA ILE A 3 -9.36 8.01 2.06
C ILE A 3 -10.78 7.87 1.50
N ASP A 4 -11.21 6.64 1.20
CA ASP A 4 -12.58 6.36 0.70
C ASP A 4 -13.66 6.83 1.68
N PHE A 5 -13.45 6.64 2.99
CA PHE A 5 -14.38 7.08 4.03
C PHE A 5 -14.51 8.62 4.12
N LEU A 6 -13.39 9.34 3.95
CA LEU A 6 -13.39 10.80 3.94
C LEU A 6 -14.04 11.38 2.68
N LEU A 7 -13.85 10.73 1.52
CA LEU A 7 -14.47 11.14 0.25
C LEU A 7 -15.99 10.90 0.26
N LEU A 8 -16.43 9.74 0.75
CA LEU A 8 -17.84 9.43 0.98
C LEU A 8 -18.52 10.46 1.90
N ALA A 9 -17.83 10.89 2.96
CA ALA A 9 -18.34 11.92 3.89
C ALA A 9 -18.45 13.31 3.25
N GLN A 10 -17.70 13.59 2.19
CA GLN A 10 -17.74 14.85 1.44
C GLN A 10 -18.74 14.85 0.27
N GLY A 11 -19.46 13.73 0.05
CA GLY A 11 -20.45 13.60 -1.03
C GLY A 11 -19.86 13.23 -2.39
N HIS A 12 -18.54 13.03 -2.44
CA HIS A 12 -17.82 12.56 -3.62
C HIS A 12 -17.64 11.04 -3.50
N GLY A 13 -18.47 10.29 -4.21
CA GLY A 13 -18.42 8.83 -4.18
C GLY A 13 -17.11 8.25 -4.73
N CYS A 14 -16.86 6.97 -4.42
CA CYS A 14 -15.75 6.15 -4.94
C CYS A 14 -15.59 6.21 -6.47
N GLU A 15 -16.68 6.51 -7.18
CA GLU A 15 -16.82 6.49 -8.63
C GLU A 15 -16.16 7.68 -9.34
N GLU A 16 -16.03 8.85 -8.68
CA GLU A 16 -15.30 10.00 -9.27
C GLU A 16 -13.79 9.78 -9.33
N PHE A 17 -13.30 8.79 -8.58
CA PHE A 17 -11.93 8.36 -8.61
C PHE A 17 -11.89 6.88 -8.95
N GLU A 18 -12.24 6.56 -10.20
CA GLU A 18 -12.26 5.22 -10.81
C GLU A 18 -10.95 4.41 -10.66
N GLY A 19 -9.87 5.01 -10.12
CA GLY A 19 -8.62 4.35 -9.71
C GLY A 19 -8.26 4.44 -8.22
N MET A 20 -9.05 5.13 -7.39
CA MET A 20 -8.88 5.17 -5.92
C MET A 20 -9.88 4.29 -5.18
N CYS A 21 -10.89 3.75 -5.85
CA CYS A 21 -11.82 2.83 -5.22
C CYS A 21 -11.10 1.54 -4.82
N CYS A 22 -10.63 1.52 -3.57
CA CYS A 22 -9.90 0.41 -2.97
C CYS A 22 -8.83 -0.17 -3.89
N MET A 23 -7.71 0.55 -4.08
CA MET A 23 -6.48 -0.14 -4.52
C MET A 23 -6.27 -1.31 -3.56
N ASN A 24 -6.30 -2.56 -4.05
CA ASN A 24 -5.97 -3.72 -3.25
C ASN A 24 -4.48 -3.65 -2.93
N LEU A 25 -4.13 -2.83 -1.93
CA LEU A 25 -2.77 -2.67 -1.45
C LEU A 25 -2.30 -3.93 -0.71
N SER A 26 -3.17 -4.91 -0.45
CA SER A 26 -2.79 -6.15 0.23
C SER A 26 -1.69 -6.86 -0.55
N ASP A 27 -1.92 -7.11 -1.83
CA ASP A 27 -0.99 -7.85 -2.70
C ASP A 27 0.33 -7.08 -2.90
N HIS A 28 0.26 -5.76 -2.98
CA HIS A 28 1.44 -4.90 -3.09
C HIS A 28 2.19 -4.77 -1.76
N SER A 29 1.49 -4.77 -0.62
CA SER A 29 2.08 -4.67 0.71
C SER A 29 2.89 -5.92 1.04
N GLU A 30 2.41 -7.12 0.72
CA GLU A 30 3.15 -8.37 0.91
C GLU A 30 4.46 -8.36 0.10
N SER A 31 4.40 -7.93 -1.17
CA SER A 31 5.56 -7.79 -2.04
C SER A 31 6.61 -6.81 -1.49
N ILE A 32 6.17 -5.65 -0.97
CA ILE A 32 7.05 -4.65 -0.35
C ILE A 32 7.69 -5.18 0.93
N HIS A 33 6.93 -5.87 1.80
CA HIS A 33 7.49 -6.48 3.01
C HIS A 33 8.56 -7.52 2.68
N MET A 34 8.34 -8.35 1.66
CA MET A 34 9.33 -9.32 1.19
C MET A 34 10.59 -8.63 0.65
N ALA A 35 10.45 -7.55 -0.13
CA ALA A 35 11.59 -6.79 -0.65
C ALA A 35 12.42 -6.17 0.50
N ILE A 36 11.76 -5.57 1.49
CA ILE A 36 12.42 -5.00 2.68
C ILE A 36 13.15 -6.09 3.48
N LYS A 37 12.54 -7.26 3.65
CA LYS A 37 13.16 -8.40 4.34
C LYS A 37 14.47 -8.83 3.64
N ARG A 38 14.43 -8.99 2.32
CA ARG A 38 15.60 -9.36 1.52
C ARG A 38 16.71 -8.31 1.60
N LEU A 39 16.37 -7.03 1.54
CA LEU A 39 17.33 -5.94 1.68
C LEU A 39 18.03 -5.97 3.04
N ASN A 40 17.28 -6.20 4.13
CA ASN A 40 17.85 -6.31 5.47
C ASN A 40 18.75 -7.55 5.64
N GLU A 41 18.37 -8.69 5.05
CA GLU A 41 19.20 -9.90 5.06
C GLU A 41 20.53 -9.66 4.33
N ASN A 42 20.47 -9.06 3.14
CA ASN A 42 21.66 -8.72 2.38
C ASN A 42 22.55 -7.70 3.13
N ALA A 43 21.94 -6.67 3.74
CA ALA A 43 22.68 -5.69 4.54
C ALA A 43 23.36 -6.32 5.76
N LYS A 44 22.77 -7.34 6.38
CA LYS A 44 23.41 -8.11 7.47
C LYS A 44 24.62 -8.90 6.97
N GLN A 45 24.56 -9.46 5.76
CA GLN A 45 25.69 -10.19 5.18
C GLN A 45 26.87 -9.27 4.80
N LEU A 46 26.59 -7.98 4.56
CA LEU A 46 27.61 -6.97 4.28
C LEU A 46 28.24 -6.38 5.55
N ARG A 47 27.70 -6.66 6.74
CA ARG A 47 28.38 -6.32 8.00
C ARG A 47 29.52 -7.32 8.22
N VAL A 48 30.74 -6.84 8.02
CA VAL A 48 32.00 -7.52 8.42
C VAL A 48 32.12 -7.54 9.94
#